data_AF-A0A1J3JV35-F1
#
_entry.id   AF-A0A1J3JV35-F1
#
_cell.length_a   1.000
_cell.length_b   1.000
_cell.length_c   1.000
_cell.angle_alpha   90.00
_cell.angle_beta   90.00
_cell.angle_gamma   90.00
#
_symmetry.space_group_name_H-M   'P 1'
#
loop_
_entity.id
_entity.type
_entity.pdbx_description
1 polymer ?
#
loop_
_entity_poly.entity_id
_entity_poly.type
_entity_poly.pdbx_seq_one_letter_code
_entity_poly.pdbx_strand_id
1 'polypeptide(L)'
;MTEDLVLDTAIRDWVLIPLSVVMVLIGILRYFVSKLMRSSPTPDAKMVKEGQVVTRARNLRAGANLIPPKSFRARRLYLSNEENGLLHVPKDQAQNPQAHMFSDPNMAMDMMKTNLSM
;
A
#
# COMPACT_ATOMS: atom_id res chain seq x y z
N MET A 1 -51.47 -7.08 -12.98
CA MET A 1 -51.82 -8.10 -11.97
C MET A 1 -50.51 -8.56 -11.39
N THR A 2 -50.14 -8.03 -10.23
CA THR A 2 -48.94 -8.46 -9.51
C THR A 2 -49.21 -9.86 -9.03
N GLU A 3 -48.51 -10.83 -9.61
CA GLU A 3 -48.53 -12.21 -9.13
C GLU A 3 -47.89 -12.18 -7.74
N ASP A 4 -48.72 -12.12 -6.70
CA ASP A 4 -48.31 -12.38 -5.32
C ASP A 4 -47.90 -13.84 -5.24
N LEU A 5 -46.66 -14.11 -5.66
CA LEU A 5 -45.99 -15.37 -5.44
C LEU A 5 -45.71 -15.43 -3.93
N VAL A 6 -46.72 -15.85 -3.17
CA VAL A 6 -46.63 -16.10 -1.73
C VAL A 6 -45.65 -17.25 -1.55
N LEU A 7 -44.37 -16.92 -1.38
CA LEU A 7 -43.39 -17.89 -0.93
C LEU A 7 -43.88 -18.46 0.41
N ASP A 8 -43.97 -19.78 0.47
CA ASP A 8 -44.28 -20.52 1.69
C ASP A 8 -43.42 -19.97 2.85
N THR A 9 -44.08 -19.48 3.89
CA THR A 9 -43.46 -18.88 5.07
C THR A 9 -42.46 -19.84 5.70
N ALA A 10 -42.74 -21.15 5.64
CA ALA A 10 -41.82 -22.17 6.11
C ALA A 10 -40.49 -22.18 5.33
N ILE A 11 -40.52 -22.04 4.01
CA ILE A 11 -39.30 -22.03 3.19
C ILE A 11 -38.48 -20.76 3.45
N ARG A 12 -39.14 -19.62 3.62
CA ARG A 12 -38.48 -18.34 3.93
C ARG A 12 -37.74 -18.41 5.27
N ASP A 13 -38.42 -18.88 6.30
CA ASP A 13 -37.89 -18.82 7.66
C ASP A 13 -36.85 -19.92 7.94
N TRP A 14 -37.03 -21.10 7.33
CA TRP A 14 -36.14 -22.24 7.57
C TRP A 14 -34.98 -22.35 6.57
N VAL A 15 -35.07 -21.71 5.39
CA VAL A 15 -34.03 -21.82 4.36
C VAL A 15 -33.38 -20.48 4.06
N LEU A 16 -34.17 -19.43 3.82
CA LEU A 16 -33.65 -18.16 3.33
C LEU A 16 -32.89 -17.39 4.43
N ILE A 17 -33.43 -17.36 5.65
CA ILE A 17 -32.76 -16.71 6.80
C ILE A 17 -31.45 -17.46 7.14
N PRO A 18 -31.43 -18.80 7.34
CA PRO A 18 -30.19 -19.50 7.63
C PRO A 18 -29.15 -19.41 6.51
N LEU A 19 -29.57 -19.47 5.24
CA LEU A 19 -28.67 -19.33 4.09
C LEU A 19 -28.04 -17.93 4.04
N SER A 20 -28.81 -16.88 4.32
CA SER A 20 -28.28 -15.51 4.36
C SER A 20 -27.23 -15.34 5.47
N VAL A 21 -27.47 -15.94 6.65
CA VAL A 21 -26.53 -15.93 7.77
C VAL A 21 -25.25 -16.68 7.41
N VAL A 22 -25.34 -17.85 6.78
CA VAL A 22 -24.19 -18.63 6.32
C VAL A 22 -23.36 -17.84 5.30
N MET A 23 -23.98 -17.16 4.35
CA MET A 23 -23.27 -16.34 3.36
C MET A 23 -22.49 -15.19 4.01
N VAL A 24 -23.06 -14.53 5.02
CA VAL A 24 -22.37 -13.49 5.80
C VAL A 24 -21.20 -14.08 6.59
N LEU A 25 -21.40 -15.23 7.26
CA LEU A 25 -20.36 -15.92 8.02
C LEU A 25 -19.19 -16.34 7.13
N ILE A 26 -19.46 -16.85 5.92
CA ILE A 26 -18.42 -17.20 4.94
C ILE A 26 -17.66 -15.95 4.50
N GLY A 27 -18.35 -14.82 4.27
CA GLY A 27 -17.70 -13.55 3.93
C GLY A 27 -16.77 -13.04 5.03
N ILE A 28 -17.22 -13.10 6.28
CA ILE A 28 -16.43 -12.73 7.46
C ILE A 28 -15.23 -13.67 7.61
N LEU A 29 -15.44 -14.98 7.47
CA LEU A 29 -14.37 -15.97 7.55
C LEU A 29 -13.31 -15.72 6.48
N ARG A 30 -13.72 -15.50 5.22
CA ARG A 30 -12.81 -15.19 4.11
C ARG A 30 -12.00 -13.92 4.42
N TYR A 31 -12.63 -12.87 4.95
CA TYR A 31 -11.92 -11.65 5.35
C TYR A 31 -10.84 -11.93 6.39
N PHE A 32 -11.17 -12.66 7.46
CA PHE A 32 -10.21 -12.97 8.51
C PHE A 32 -9.08 -13.89 8.04
N VAL A 33 -9.39 -14.88 7.21
CA VAL A 33 -8.39 -15.75 6.57
C VAL A 33 -7.47 -14.92 5.67
N SER A 34 -8.02 -14.07 4.81
CA SER A 34 -7.22 -13.18 3.96
C SER A 34 -6.37 -12.20 4.80
N LYS A 35 -6.91 -11.68 5.91
CA LYS A 35 -6.15 -10.82 6.83
C LYS A 35 -5.01 -11.57 7.51
N LEU A 36 -5.21 -12.84 7.87
CA LEU A 36 -4.19 -13.67 8.50
C LEU A 36 -3.11 -14.10 7.48
N MET A 37 -3.51 -14.33 6.23
CA MET A 37 -2.59 -14.67 5.13
C MET A 37 -1.82 -13.46 4.60
N ARG A 38 -2.26 -12.23 4.90
CA ARG A 38 -1.49 -11.01 4.60
C ARG A 38 -0.25 -10.97 5.49
N SER A 39 0.84 -11.54 5.00
CA SER A 39 2.18 -11.24 5.49
C SER A 39 2.52 -9.81 5.07
N SER A 40 2.73 -8.91 6.05
CA SER A 40 3.40 -7.64 5.77
C SER A 40 4.90 -7.91 5.77
N PRO A 41 5.61 -7.79 4.63
CA PRO A 41 7.06 -7.87 4.64
C PRO A 41 7.59 -6.77 5.57
N THR A 42 8.55 -7.11 6.44
CA THR A 42 9.23 -6.10 7.25
C THR A 42 9.90 -5.13 6.29
N PRO A 43 9.51 -3.84 6.27
CA PRO A 43 10.04 -2.92 5.30
C PRO A 43 11.54 -2.73 5.57
N ASP A 44 12.35 -2.79 4.52
CA ASP A 44 13.79 -2.57 4.65
C ASP A 44 14.03 -1.17 5.26
N ALA A 45 14.82 -1.13 6.34
CA ALA A 45 15.14 0.10 7.05
C ALA A 45 15.75 1.16 6.12
N LYS A 46 16.47 0.74 5.07
CA LYS A 46 17.02 1.65 4.05
C LYS A 46 15.91 2.30 3.22
N MET A 47 14.99 1.51 2.66
CA MET A 47 13.85 2.01 1.89
C MET A 47 12.95 2.94 2.72
N VAL A 48 12.69 2.60 3.98
CA VAL A 48 11.91 3.47 4.88
C VAL A 48 12.61 4.81 5.10
N LYS A 49 13.92 4.78 5.35
CA LYS A 49 14.72 5.99 5.54
C LYS A 49 14.68 6.89 4.31
N GLU A 50 14.82 6.33 3.11
CA GLU A 50 14.70 7.07 1.85
C GLU A 50 13.31 7.69 1.66
N GLY A 51 12.24 6.93 1.90
CA GLY A 51 10.87 7.44 1.85
C GLY A 51 10.61 8.58 2.84
N GLN A 52 11.17 8.48 4.05
CA GLN A 52 11.09 9.55 5.06
C GLN A 52 11.85 10.81 4.63
N VAL A 53 13.03 10.67 4.01
CA VAL A 53 13.81 11.79 3.48
C VAL A 53 13.01 12.53 2.39
N VAL A 54 12.37 11.81 1.47
CA VAL A 54 11.50 12.38 0.44
C VAL A 54 10.31 13.11 1.06
N THR A 55 9.66 12.50 2.05
CA THR A 55 8.52 13.10 2.76
C THR A 55 8.94 14.38 3.48
N ARG A 56 10.11 14.37 4.13
CA ARG A 56 10.69 15.56 4.78
C ARG A 56 10.97 16.67 3.78
N ALA A 57 11.48 16.34 2.59
CA ALA A 57 11.71 17.33 1.53
C ALA A 57 10.40 17.94 1.02
N ARG A 58 9.36 17.11 0.83
CA ARG A 58 8.01 17.57 0.46
C ARG A 58 7.44 18.53 1.52
N ASN A 59 7.56 18.18 2.79
CA ASN A 59 7.10 19.01 3.90
C ASN A 59 7.87 20.32 4.01
N LEU A 60 9.19 20.30 3.79
CA LEU A 60 10.01 21.51 3.74
C LEU A 60 9.57 22.45 2.62
N ARG A 61 9.25 21.90 1.43
CA ARG A 61 8.71 22.68 0.31
C ARG A 61 7.35 23.28 0.62
N ALA A 62 6.43 22.48 1.19
CA ALA A 62 5.09 22.93 1.54
C ALA A 62 5.11 24.00 2.65
N GLY A 63 6.00 23.86 3.63
CA GLY A 63 6.17 24.77 4.77
C GLY A 63 7.18 25.90 4.54
N ALA A 64 7.58 26.19 3.31
CA ALA A 64 8.63 27.16 3.02
C ALA A 64 8.33 28.58 3.57
N ASN A 65 7.06 28.95 3.63
CA ASN A 65 6.62 30.27 4.10
C ASN A 65 6.54 30.38 5.64
N LEU A 66 6.65 29.27 6.37
CA LEU A 66 6.56 29.22 7.84
C LEU A 66 7.93 29.31 8.52
N ILE A 67 9.02 29.22 7.76
CA ILE A 67 10.39 29.10 8.29
C ILE A 67 11.21 30.31 7.82
N PRO A 68 12.10 30.85 8.68
CA PRO A 68 13.02 31.90 8.25
C PRO A 68 13.84 31.51 7.01
N PRO A 69 14.10 32.45 6.08
CA PRO A 69 14.71 32.15 4.78
C PRO A 69 16.13 31.57 4.91
N LYS A 70 16.88 31.97 5.94
CA LYS A 70 18.22 31.43 6.25
C LYS A 70 18.16 29.93 6.58
N SER A 71 17.22 29.53 7.45
CA SER A 71 17.03 28.15 7.87
C SER A 71 16.48 27.28 6.74
N PHE A 72 15.60 27.84 5.89
CA PHE A 72 15.12 27.16 4.70
C PHE A 72 16.25 26.87 3.71
N ARG A 73 17.10 27.86 3.40
CA ARG A 73 18.24 27.69 2.48
C ARG A 73 19.24 26.65 2.98
N ALA A 74 19.56 26.64 4.27
CA ALA A 74 20.46 25.64 4.86
C ALA A 74 19.89 24.21 4.74
N ARG A 75 18.59 24.02 5.02
CA ARG A 75 17.92 22.71 4.89
C ARG A 75 17.76 22.28 3.42
N ARG A 76 17.54 23.23 2.51
CA ARG A 76 17.51 22.97 1.07
C ARG A 76 18.87 22.48 0.60
N LEU A 77 19.95 23.20 0.94
CA LEU A 77 21.31 22.82 0.57
C LEU A 77 21.68 21.44 1.10
N TYR A 78 21.31 21.10 2.34
CA TYR A 78 21.54 19.78 2.93
C TYR A 78 20.86 18.63 2.14
N LEU A 79 19.68 18.90 1.56
CA LEU A 79 18.94 17.89 0.80
C LEU A 79 19.36 17.82 -0.67
N SER A 80 19.72 18.96 -1.28
CA SER A 80 19.91 19.11 -2.73
C SER A 80 21.36 19.36 -3.16
N ASN A 81 22.35 19.15 -2.29
CA ASN A 81 23.75 19.34 -2.67
C ASN A 81 24.15 18.43 -3.83
N GLU A 82 24.92 18.93 -4.79
CA GLU A 82 25.27 18.22 -6.03
C GLU A 82 26.25 17.07 -5.80
N GLU A 83 27.11 17.15 -4.77
CA GLU A 83 28.10 16.11 -4.47
C GLU A 83 27.64 15.13 -3.37
N ASN A 84 26.84 15.59 -2.39
CA ASN A 84 26.52 14.82 -1.17
C ASN A 84 25.06 15.01 -0.71
N GLY A 85 24.16 15.46 -1.59
CA GLY A 85 22.76 15.67 -1.24
C GLY A 85 22.07 14.34 -0.90
N LEU A 86 21.29 14.32 0.18
CA LEU A 86 20.53 13.12 0.57
C LEU A 86 19.49 12.66 -0.47
N LEU A 87 19.12 13.54 -1.40
CA LEU A 87 18.23 13.24 -2.53
C LEU A 87 19.03 12.98 -3.83
N HIS A 88 20.35 13.07 -3.80
CA HIS A 88 21.19 12.76 -4.93
C HIS A 88 21.31 11.23 -5.02
N VAL A 89 20.57 10.65 -5.97
CA VAL A 89 20.75 9.24 -6.36
C VAL A 89 21.89 9.20 -7.38
N PRO A 90 23.01 8.49 -7.10
CA PRO A 90 24.05 8.27 -8.10
C PRO A 90 23.43 7.69 -9.37
N LYS A 91 23.80 8.23 -10.54
CA LYS A 91 23.17 7.88 -11.83
C LYS A 91 23.16 6.37 -12.13
N ASP A 92 24.08 5.59 -11.54
CA ASP A 92 24.14 4.14 -11.68
C ASP A 92 22.96 3.39 -11.04
N GLN A 93 22.29 3.94 -10.02
CA GLN A 93 21.11 3.33 -9.38
C GLN A 93 19.79 3.70 -10.07
N ALA A 94 19.74 4.82 -10.78
CA ALA A 94 18.52 5.31 -11.40
C ALA A 94 18.15 4.57 -12.69
N GLN A 95 19.08 3.81 -13.27
CA GLN A 95 18.97 3.38 -14.66
C GLN A 95 18.21 2.06 -14.88
N ASN A 96 17.87 1.28 -13.84
CA ASN A 96 17.20 0.00 -14.06
C ASN A 96 16.22 -0.43 -12.95
N PRO A 97 15.00 0.13 -12.93
CA PRO A 97 13.89 -0.50 -12.21
C PRO A 97 13.62 -1.95 -12.70
N GLN A 98 13.95 -2.27 -13.96
CA GLN A 98 13.89 -3.65 -14.49
C GLN A 98 15.05 -4.56 -14.05
N ALA A 99 16.27 -4.05 -13.83
CA ALA A 99 17.39 -4.91 -13.40
C ALA A 99 17.29 -5.28 -11.91
N HIS A 100 16.74 -4.38 -11.07
CA HIS A 100 16.40 -4.72 -9.69
C HIS A 100 15.32 -5.80 -9.57
N MET A 101 14.42 -5.91 -10.56
CA MET A 101 13.44 -7.01 -10.64
C MET A 101 14.08 -8.35 -11.02
N PHE A 102 15.14 -8.34 -11.82
CA PHE A 102 15.84 -9.57 -12.23
C PHE A 102 16.91 -10.02 -11.24
N SER A 103 17.50 -9.10 -10.46
CA SER A 103 18.49 -9.42 -9.44
C SER A 103 17.86 -10.02 -8.18
N ASP A 104 16.61 -9.67 -7.86
CA ASP A 104 15.89 -10.17 -6.68
C ASP A 104 14.61 -10.94 -7.06
N PRO A 105 14.72 -12.27 -7.32
CA PRO A 105 13.59 -13.14 -7.66
C PRO A 105 12.40 -13.08 -6.67
N ASN A 106 12.63 -12.65 -5.43
CA ASN A 106 11.59 -12.49 -4.42
C ASN A 106 10.68 -11.27 -4.66
N MET A 107 11.20 -10.14 -5.16
CA MET A 107 10.39 -8.93 -5.38
C MET A 107 9.48 -9.07 -6.61
N ALA A 108 9.95 -9.71 -7.67
CA ALA A 108 9.13 -10.02 -8.84
C ALA A 108 7.99 -10.98 -8.49
N MET A 109 8.27 -11.99 -7.65
CA MET A 109 7.25 -12.92 -7.15
C MET A 109 6.19 -12.21 -6.30
N ASP A 110 6.57 -11.21 -5.50
CA ASP A 110 5.65 -10.47 -4.62
C ASP A 110 4.67 -9.58 -5.40
N MET A 111 5.13 -8.99 -6.51
CA MET A 111 4.25 -8.26 -7.45
C MET A 111 3.33 -9.19 -8.25
N MET A 112 3.82 -10.36 -8.66
CA MET A 112 2.98 -11.37 -9.33
C MET A 112 1.93 -11.95 -8.37
N LYS A 113 2.29 -12.22 -7.11
CA LYS A 113 1.36 -12.67 -6.06
C LYS A 113 0.29 -11.64 -5.73
N THR A 114 0.63 -10.35 -5.77
CA THR A 114 -0.34 -9.26 -5.53
C THR A 114 -1.42 -9.22 -6.62
N ASN A 115 -1.08 -9.49 -7.88
CA ASN A 115 -2.08 -9.57 -8.96
C ASN A 115 -2.91 -10.87 -8.93
N LEU A 116 -2.34 -11.97 -8.44
CA LEU A 116 -3.03 -13.26 -8.30
C LEU A 116 -3.98 -13.33 -7.09
N SER A 117 -3.81 -12.44 -6.11
CA SER A 117 -4.60 -12.41 -4.87
C SER A 117 -5.65 -11.28 -4.81
N MET A 118 -5.79 -10.51 -5.90
CA MET A 118 -6.93 -9.61 -6.12
C MET A 118 -8.16 -10.38 -6.62
#